data_AF-A0A5M3W2L6-F1
#
_entry.id   AF-A0A5M3W2L6-F1
#
_cell.length_a   1.000
_cell.length_b   1.000
_cell.length_c   1.000
_cell.angle_alpha   90.00
_cell.angle_beta   90.00
_cell.angle_gamma   90.00
#
_symmetry.space_group_name_H-M   'P 1'
#
loop_
_entity.id
_entity.type
_entity.pdbx_description
1 polymer ?
#
loop_
_entity_poly.entity_id
_entity_poly.type
_entity_poly.pdbx_seq_one_letter_code
_entity_poly.pdbx_strand_id
1 'polypeptide(L)'
;MPTPRRLAIMGAGVGTVAIAVLALLVIVGVVEPVEALTLAGLAAVLAGLAFLVLNLRRLDGKVLRIDARVKREERQLTEIAAGLAALTAKLDSISPALAEAAVQHDEDLRAVLASLGEDRVNAMFVRREIEAELQEIRRRTEAMASLMDRVTH
;
A
#
# COMPACT_ATOMS: atom_id res chain seq x y z
N MET A 1 21.54 18.63 28.52
CA MET A 1 20.46 19.31 29.26
C MET A 1 20.34 18.69 30.65
N PRO A 2 20.30 19.47 31.75
CA PRO A 2 20.20 18.92 33.10
C PRO A 2 18.84 18.24 33.30
N THR A 3 18.84 17.01 33.81
CA THR A 3 17.62 16.26 34.13
C THR A 3 16.82 16.98 35.23
N PRO A 4 15.47 16.79 35.30
CA PRO A 4 14.63 17.44 36.33
C PRO A 4 15.16 17.18 37.75
N ARG A 5 15.71 15.98 37.98
CA ARG A 5 16.36 15.60 39.23
C ARG A 5 17.58 16.46 39.56
N ARG A 6 18.42 16.79 38.57
CA ARG A 6 19.59 17.68 38.76
C ARG A 6 19.17 19.13 39.03
N LEU A 7 18.12 19.60 38.37
CA LEU A 7 17.56 20.95 38.62
C LEU A 7 16.99 21.06 40.04
N ALA A 8 16.30 20.02 40.52
CA ALA A 8 15.80 19.99 41.89
C ALA A 8 16.93 20.02 42.94
N ILE A 9 18.01 19.25 42.71
CA ILE A 9 19.17 19.22 43.61
C ILE A 9 19.90 20.57 43.64
N MET A 10 20.12 21.19 42.47
CA MET A 10 20.73 22.52 42.39
C MET A 10 19.83 23.60 43.02
N GLY A 11 18.51 23.54 42.76
CA GLY A 11 17.55 24.46 43.35
C GLY A 11 17.50 24.35 44.88
N ALA A 12 17.54 23.14 45.42
CA ALA A 12 17.61 22.92 46.86
C ALA A 12 18.90 23.49 47.47
N GLY A 13 20.05 23.28 46.83
CA GLY A 13 21.33 23.82 47.30
C GLY A 13 21.41 25.34 47.25
N VAL A 14 20.89 25.97 46.19
CA VAL A 14 20.83 27.44 46.11
C VAL A 14 19.83 28.00 47.11
N GLY A 15 18.69 27.33 47.30
CA GLY A 15 17.67 27.71 48.27
C GLY A 15 18.16 27.69 49.71
N THR A 16 18.89 26.63 50.12
CA THR A 16 19.44 26.55 51.47
C THR A 16 20.48 27.65 51.74
N VAL A 17 21.33 27.95 50.76
CA VAL A 17 22.31 29.05 50.86
C VAL A 17 21.60 30.40 50.93
N ALA A 18 20.58 30.64 50.11
CA ALA A 18 19.83 31.90 50.12
C ALA A 18 19.13 32.14 51.48
N ILE A 19 18.53 31.09 52.05
CA ILE A 19 17.91 31.16 53.38
C ILE A 19 18.96 31.43 54.46
N ALA A 20 20.12 30.78 54.40
CA ALA A 20 21.20 31.00 55.36
C ALA A 20 21.75 32.44 55.32
N VAL A 21 21.88 33.02 54.11
CA VAL A 21 22.30 34.42 53.94
C VAL A 21 21.24 35.40 54.48
N LEU A 22 19.97 35.18 54.19
CA LEU A 22 18.89 36.01 54.72
C LEU A 22 18.82 35.93 56.25
N ALA A 23 18.96 34.73 56.83
CA ALA A 23 19.01 34.56 58.28
C ALA A 23 20.19 35.32 58.90
N LEU A 24 21.37 35.27 58.27
CA LEU A 24 22.55 36.01 58.73
C LEU A 24 22.32 37.53 58.68
N LEU A 25 21.72 38.06 57.61
CA LEU A 25 21.42 39.48 57.46
C LEU A 25 20.44 39.99 58.52
N VAL A 26 19.45 39.17 58.89
CA VAL A 26 18.53 39.47 59.99
C VAL A 26 19.24 39.46 61.34
N ILE A 27 20.12 38.47 61.60
CA ILE A 27 20.87 38.37 62.87
C ILE A 27 21.83 39.57 63.05
N VAL A 28 22.46 40.03 61.97
CA VAL A 28 23.38 41.19 62.00
C VAL A 28 22.59 42.52 62.06
N GLY A 29 21.26 42.49 61.95
CA GLY A 29 20.40 43.67 62.01
C GLY A 29 20.48 44.55 60.76
N VAL A 30 20.96 44.01 59.64
CA VAL A 30 21.07 44.74 58.37
C VAL A 30 19.72 44.87 57.68
N VAL A 31 18.82 43.90 57.91
CA VAL A 31 17.52 43.80 57.25
C VAL A 31 16.45 43.46 58.29
N GLU A 32 15.30 44.12 58.22
CA GLU A 32 14.17 43.78 59.08
C GLU A 32 13.57 42.41 58.70
N PRO A 33 13.02 41.65 59.67
CA PRO A 33 12.47 40.32 59.40
C PRO A 33 11.32 40.34 58.37
N VAL A 34 10.56 41.44 58.32
CA VAL A 34 9.48 41.63 57.33
C VAL A 34 10.07 41.79 55.93
N GLU A 35 11.12 42.61 55.77
CA GLU A 35 11.81 42.79 54.49
C GLU A 35 12.46 41.48 54.03
N ALA A 36 13.10 40.73 54.93
CA ALA A 36 13.67 39.42 54.61
C ALA A 36 12.60 38.43 54.13
N LEU A 37 11.41 38.44 54.73
CA LEU A 37 10.28 37.61 54.29
C LEU A 37 9.78 38.02 52.90
N THR A 38 9.69 39.33 52.62
CA THR A 38 9.28 39.81 51.29
C THR A 38 10.29 39.41 50.20
N LEU A 39 11.59 39.52 50.48
CA LEU A 39 12.66 39.10 49.57
C LEU A 39 12.63 37.59 49.33
N ALA A 40 12.42 36.78 50.37
CA ALA A 40 12.27 35.34 50.24
C ALA A 40 11.06 34.95 49.39
N GLY A 41 9.92 35.61 49.60
CA GLY A 41 8.71 35.40 48.80
C GLY A 41 8.90 35.76 47.33
N LEU A 42 9.52 36.91 47.05
CA LEU A 42 9.77 37.37 45.68
C LEU A 42 10.76 36.44 44.95
N ALA A 43 11.81 35.99 45.64
CA ALA A 43 12.75 34.99 45.12
C ALA A 43 12.06 33.66 44.82
N ALA A 44 11.15 33.20 45.67
CA ALA A 44 10.38 31.97 45.45
C ALA A 44 9.46 32.07 44.21
N VAL A 45 8.79 33.21 44.02
CA VAL A 45 7.96 33.47 42.84
C VAL A 45 8.81 33.49 41.56
N LEU A 46 9.94 34.19 41.56
CA LEU A 46 10.86 34.21 40.42
C LEU A 46 11.40 32.82 40.09
N ALA A 47 11.75 32.03 41.10
CA ALA A 47 12.18 30.65 40.92
C ALA A 47 11.07 29.77 40.30
N GLY A 48 9.81 29.95 40.76
CA GLY A 48 8.65 29.28 40.20
C GLY A 48 8.41 29.64 38.73
N LEU A 49 8.50 30.92 38.38
CA LEU A 49 8.39 31.40 37.00
C LEU A 49 9.51 30.85 36.10
N ALA A 50 10.76 30.87 36.57
CA ALA A 50 11.88 30.31 35.84
C ALA A 50 11.70 28.80 35.57
N PHE A 51 11.20 28.06 36.56
CA PHE A 51 10.88 26.63 36.40
C PHE A 51 9.78 26.39 35.37
N LEU A 52 8.72 27.20 35.36
CA LEU A 52 7.65 27.13 34.36
C LEU A 52 8.17 27.38 32.94
N VAL A 53 8.97 28.44 32.73
CA VAL A 53 9.56 28.76 31.42
C VAL A 53 10.44 27.62 30.90
N LEU A 54 11.24 26.99 31.77
CA LEU A 54 12.05 25.84 31.39
C LEU A 54 11.21 24.63 30.97
N ASN A 55 10.07 24.40 31.62
CA ASN A 55 9.16 23.33 31.23
C ASN A 55 8.43 23.64 29.93
N LEU A 56 7.98 24.88 29.72
CA LEU A 56 7.37 25.31 28.46
C LEU A 56 8.33 25.09 27.29
N ARG A 57 9.59 25.54 27.38
CA ARG A 57 10.59 25.30 26.33
C ARG A 57 10.82 23.82 26.03
N ARG A 58 10.70 22.95 27.03
CA ARG A 58 10.81 21.49 26.84
C ARG A 58 9.57 20.92 26.15
N LEU A 59 8.39 21.39 26.52
CA LEU A 59 7.14 21.01 25.88
C LEU A 59 7.16 21.46 24.42
N ASP A 60 7.56 22.69 24.13
CA ASP A 60 7.70 23.21 22.76
C ASP A 60 8.63 22.32 21.92
N GLY A 61 9.79 21.94 22.47
CA GLY A 61 10.71 21.03 21.78
C GLY A 61 10.14 19.63 21.52
N LYS A 62 9.25 19.13 22.38
CA LYS A 62 8.53 17.85 22.17
C LYS A 62 7.44 18.02 21.11
N VAL A 63 6.66 19.10 21.19
CA VAL A 63 5.60 19.42 20.23
C VAL A 63 6.20 19.55 18.83
N LEU A 64 7.31 20.26 18.68
CA LEU A 64 8.00 20.41 17.39
C LEU A 64 8.43 19.05 16.80
N ARG A 65 8.89 18.12 17.65
CA ARG A 65 9.28 16.78 17.20
C ARG A 65 8.08 15.93 16.79
N ILE A 66 6.96 16.07 17.50
CA ILE A 66 5.71 15.38 17.15
C ILE A 66 5.18 15.95 15.83
N ASP A 67 5.12 17.27 15.67
CA ASP A 67 4.68 17.94 14.44
C ASP A 67 5.52 17.51 13.23
N ALA A 68 6.84 17.43 13.39
CA ALA A 68 7.73 16.93 12.34
C ALA A 68 7.49 15.45 11.98
N ARG A 69 7.12 14.60 12.95
CA ARG A 69 6.77 13.19 12.71
C ARG A 69 5.43 13.08 12.00
N VAL A 70 4.42 13.81 12.47
CA VAL A 70 3.08 13.85 11.88
C VAL A 70 3.18 14.27 10.42
N LYS A 71 3.89 15.36 10.10
CA LYS A 71 4.10 15.80 8.71
C LYS A 71 4.80 14.76 7.83
N ARG A 72 5.70 13.95 8.40
CA ARG A 72 6.35 12.87 7.66
C ARG A 72 5.36 11.74 7.38
N GLU A 73 4.57 11.35 8.37
CA GLU A 73 3.53 10.33 8.23
C GLU A 73 2.45 10.76 7.25
N GLU A 74 2.00 12.02 7.28
CA GLU A 74 1.07 12.59 6.31
C GLU A 74 1.58 12.48 4.87
N ARG A 75 2.86 12.82 4.64
CA ARG A 75 3.48 12.66 3.32
C ARG A 75 3.50 11.22 2.85
N GLN A 76 3.88 10.29 3.74
CA GLN A 76 3.87 8.86 3.43
C GLN A 76 2.46 8.37 3.10
N LEU A 77 1.44 8.81 3.84
CA LEU A 77 0.05 8.49 3.55
C LEU A 77 -0.40 9.02 2.19
N THR A 78 0.00 10.24 1.82
CA THR A 78 -0.32 10.79 0.48
C THR A 78 0.35 10.01 -0.65
N GLU A 79 1.59 9.57 -0.47
CA GLU A 79 2.29 8.73 -1.46
C GLU A 79 1.63 7.35 -1.61
N ILE A 80 1.27 6.72 -0.48
CA ILE A 80 0.57 5.44 -0.47
C ILE A 80 -0.80 5.58 -1.15
N ALA A 81 -1.56 6.64 -0.83
CA ALA A 81 -2.86 6.89 -1.45
C ALA A 81 -2.75 7.09 -2.97
N ALA A 82 -1.74 7.83 -3.44
CA ALA A 82 -1.47 8.00 -4.86
C ALA A 82 -1.08 6.67 -5.53
N GLY A 83 -0.24 5.87 -4.88
CA GLY A 83 0.13 4.54 -5.37
C GLY A 83 -1.06 3.58 -5.48
N LEU A 84 -1.95 3.59 -4.48
CA LEU A 84 -3.19 2.82 -4.50
C LEU A 84 -4.11 3.26 -5.64
N ALA A 85 -4.31 4.57 -5.82
CA ALA A 85 -5.14 5.09 -6.91
C ALA A 85 -4.60 4.67 -8.28
N ALA A 86 -3.27 4.70 -8.48
CA ALA A 86 -2.64 4.25 -9.71
C ALA A 86 -2.81 2.73 -9.94
N LEU A 87 -2.73 1.93 -8.87
CA LEU A 87 -2.99 0.48 -8.94
C LEU A 87 -4.45 0.18 -9.28
N THR A 88 -5.39 0.88 -8.66
CA THR A 88 -6.82 0.75 -8.96
C THR A 88 -7.09 1.10 -10.43
N ALA A 89 -6.56 2.22 -10.93
CA ALA A 89 -6.70 2.60 -12.33
C ALA A 89 -6.13 1.54 -13.30
N LYS A 90 -4.99 0.91 -12.96
CA LYS A 90 -4.44 -0.19 -13.74
C LYS A 90 -5.34 -1.41 -13.73
N LEU A 91 -5.87 -1.80 -12.56
CA LEU A 91 -6.79 -2.93 -12.44
C LEU A 91 -8.08 -2.68 -13.23
N ASP A 92 -8.63 -1.47 -13.16
CA ASP A 92 -9.81 -1.06 -13.92
C ASP A 92 -9.57 -1.07 -15.44
N SER A 93 -8.32 -0.89 -15.89
CA SER A 93 -7.96 -1.03 -17.31
C SER A 93 -7.74 -2.48 -17.76
N ILE A 94 -7.24 -3.34 -16.86
CA ILE A 94 -6.94 -4.75 -17.17
C ILE A 94 -8.21 -5.58 -17.20
N SER A 95 -9.16 -5.33 -16.29
CA SER A 95 -10.42 -6.06 -16.22
C SER A 95 -11.23 -6.06 -17.52
N PRO A 96 -11.50 -4.93 -18.19
CA PRO A 96 -12.22 -4.93 -19.46
C PRO A 96 -11.40 -5.56 -20.58
N ALA A 97 -10.08 -5.37 -20.62
CA ALA A 97 -9.22 -5.99 -21.62
C ALA A 97 -9.24 -7.53 -21.51
N LEU A 98 -9.27 -8.07 -20.29
CA LEU A 98 -9.44 -9.51 -20.08
C LEU A 98 -10.82 -10.01 -20.50
N ALA A 99 -11.87 -9.23 -20.22
CA ALA A 99 -13.22 -9.59 -20.65
C ALA A 99 -13.34 -9.62 -22.17
N GLU A 100 -12.76 -8.63 -22.87
CA GLU A 100 -12.72 -8.56 -24.33
C GLU A 100 -11.91 -9.72 -24.92
N ALA A 101 -10.73 -10.03 -24.36
CA ALA A 101 -9.92 -11.16 -24.78
C ALA A 101 -10.65 -12.51 -24.60
N ALA A 102 -11.43 -12.66 -23.52
CA ALA A 102 -12.23 -13.86 -23.29
C ALA A 102 -13.35 -14.02 -24.34
N VAL A 103 -14.03 -12.93 -24.69
CA VAL A 103 -15.03 -12.94 -25.76
C VAL A 103 -14.41 -13.32 -27.10
N GLN A 104 -13.27 -12.72 -27.43
CA GLN A 104 -12.58 -13.00 -28.69
C GLN A 104 -12.09 -14.44 -28.77
N HIS A 105 -11.57 -14.98 -27.67
CA HIS A 105 -11.18 -16.39 -27.60
C HIS A 105 -12.38 -17.34 -27.77
N ASP A 106 -13.55 -17.01 -27.21
CA ASP A 106 -14.78 -17.79 -27.42
C ASP A 106 -15.26 -17.74 -28.87
N GLU A 107 -15.12 -16.59 -29.55
CA GLU A 107 -15.41 -16.46 -30.98
C GLU A 107 -14.45 -17.29 -31.83
N ASP A 108 -13.16 -17.23 -31.55
CA ASP A 108 -12.12 -18.02 -32.23
C ASP A 108 -12.39 -19.52 -32.06
N LEU A 109 -12.73 -19.97 -30.84
CA LEU A 109 -13.10 -21.36 -30.59
C LEU A 109 -14.35 -21.76 -31.39
N ARG A 110 -15.36 -20.91 -31.49
CA ARG A 110 -16.55 -21.18 -32.32
C ARG A 110 -16.20 -21.29 -33.80
N ALA A 111 -15.32 -20.42 -34.30
CA ALA A 111 -14.86 -20.45 -35.68
C ALA A 111 -14.10 -21.75 -36.00
N VAL A 112 -13.18 -22.16 -35.11
CA VAL A 112 -12.45 -23.43 -35.24
C VAL A 112 -13.40 -24.62 -35.23
N LEU A 113 -14.39 -24.65 -34.32
CA LEU A 113 -15.38 -25.73 -34.25
C LEU A 113 -16.27 -25.79 -35.50
N ALA A 114 -16.65 -24.62 -36.06
CA ALA A 114 -17.41 -24.55 -37.30
C ALA A 114 -16.60 -25.11 -38.49
N SER A 115 -15.34 -24.70 -38.64
CA SER A 115 -14.43 -25.22 -39.68
C SER A 115 -14.26 -26.73 -39.57
N LEU A 116 -14.07 -27.26 -38.36
CA LEU A 116 -13.92 -28.71 -38.16
C LEU A 116 -15.20 -29.48 -38.52
N GLY A 117 -16.37 -28.88 -38.25
CA GLY A 117 -17.66 -29.44 -38.64
C GLY A 117 -17.83 -29.49 -40.16
N GLU A 118 -17.48 -28.41 -40.85
CA GLU A 118 -17.51 -28.31 -42.31
C GLU A 118 -16.57 -29.32 -42.97
N ASP A 119 -15.32 -29.40 -42.51
CA ASP A 119 -14.33 -30.36 -43.00
C ASP A 119 -14.81 -31.80 -42.85
N ARG A 120 -15.45 -32.13 -41.72
CA ARG A 120 -16.01 -33.46 -41.49
C ARG A 120 -17.15 -33.79 -42.46
N VAL A 121 -18.02 -32.82 -42.75
CA VAL A 121 -19.12 -33.00 -43.71
C VAL A 121 -18.56 -33.18 -45.12
N ASN A 122 -17.57 -32.38 -45.50
CA ASN A 122 -16.92 -32.48 -46.81
C ASN A 122 -16.22 -33.84 -46.98
N ALA A 123 -15.50 -34.30 -45.97
CA ALA A 123 -14.87 -35.63 -45.97
C ALA A 123 -15.88 -36.77 -46.13
N MET A 124 -17.08 -36.66 -45.53
CA MET A 124 -18.15 -37.64 -45.74
C MET A 124 -18.71 -37.61 -47.16
N PHE A 125 -18.83 -36.42 -47.77
CA PHE A 125 -19.29 -36.28 -49.14
C PHE A 125 -18.29 -36.91 -50.13
N VAL A 126 -17.01 -36.55 -50.02
CA VAL A 126 -15.92 -37.12 -50.83
C VAL A 126 -15.87 -38.64 -50.67
N ARG A 127 -16.03 -39.15 -49.44
CA ARG A 127 -16.08 -40.60 -49.21
C ARG A 127 -17.24 -41.27 -49.96
N ARG A 128 -18.44 -40.68 -49.94
CA ARG A 128 -19.60 -41.23 -50.66
C ARG A 128 -19.39 -41.21 -52.18
N GLU A 129 -18.77 -40.15 -52.69
CA GLU A 129 -18.45 -40.01 -54.12
C GLU A 129 -17.44 -41.08 -54.56
N ILE A 130 -16.37 -41.28 -53.79
CA ILE A 130 -15.40 -42.36 -54.03
C ILE A 130 -16.07 -43.74 -53.94
N GLU A 131 -16.93 -43.97 -52.94
CA GLU A 131 -17.66 -45.24 -52.81
C GLU A 131 -18.59 -45.48 -54.02
N ALA A 132 -19.23 -44.43 -54.56
CA ALA A 132 -20.06 -44.52 -55.75
C ALA A 132 -19.23 -44.82 -57.02
N GLU A 133 -18.11 -44.13 -57.22
CA GLU A 133 -17.19 -44.39 -58.34
C GLU A 133 -16.62 -45.82 -58.28
N LEU A 134 -16.22 -46.30 -57.09
CA LEU A 134 -15.74 -47.66 -56.90
C LEU A 134 -16.81 -48.70 -57.26
N GLN A 135 -18.08 -48.45 -56.92
CA GLN A 135 -19.19 -49.31 -57.33
C GLN A 135 -19.38 -49.31 -58.85
N GLU A 136 -19.26 -48.16 -59.49
CA GLU A 136 -19.37 -48.06 -60.95
C GLU A 136 -18.21 -48.79 -61.65
N ILE A 137 -16.98 -48.62 -61.17
CA ILE A 137 -15.81 -49.35 -61.67
C ILE A 137 -16.04 -50.86 -61.53
N ARG A 138 -16.51 -51.33 -60.36
CA ARG A 138 -16.83 -52.75 -60.15
C ARG A 138 -17.86 -53.26 -61.14
N ARG A 139 -18.97 -52.54 -61.33
CA ARG A 139 -19.99 -52.90 -62.32
C ARG A 139 -19.43 -52.98 -63.73
N ARG A 140 -18.59 -52.01 -64.13
CA ARG A 140 -17.94 -52.02 -65.44
C ARG A 140 -16.99 -53.20 -65.59
N THR A 141 -16.20 -53.53 -64.57
CA THR A 141 -15.31 -54.70 -64.62
C THR A 141 -16.07 -56.01 -64.68
N GLU A 142 -17.17 -56.15 -63.94
CA GLU A 142 -18.05 -57.34 -63.99
C GLU A 142 -18.75 -57.46 -65.35
N ALA A 143 -19.23 -56.34 -65.91
CA ALA A 143 -19.80 -56.31 -67.25
C ALA A 143 -18.75 -56.69 -68.32
N MET A 144 -17.52 -56.20 -68.19
CA MET A 144 -16.42 -56.52 -69.11
C MET A 144 -16.00 -57.98 -69.00
N ALA A 145 -15.95 -58.54 -67.78
CA ALA A 145 -15.71 -59.96 -67.55
C ALA A 145 -16.80 -60.84 -68.17
N SER A 146 -18.08 -60.50 -67.98
CA SER A 146 -19.19 -61.24 -68.58
C SER A 146 -19.25 -61.13 -70.12
N LEU A 147 -18.77 -60.02 -70.69
CA LEU A 147 -18.58 -59.85 -72.13
C LEU A 147 -17.44 -60.71 -72.67
N MET A 148 -16.30 -60.78 -71.97
CA MET A 148 -15.19 -61.67 -72.35
C MET A 148 -15.61 -63.13 -72.31
N ASP A 149 -16.36 -63.56 -71.29
CA ASP A 149 -16.85 -64.94 -71.15
C ASP A 149 -17.78 -65.36 -72.30
N ARG A 150 -18.57 -64.41 -72.84
CA ARG A 150 -19.43 -64.61 -74.01
C ARG A 150 -18.70 -64.65 -75.36
N VAL A 151 -17.48 -64.13 -75.46
CA VAL A 151 -16.68 -64.14 -76.70
C VAL A 151 -15.86 -65.43 -76.82
N THR A 152 -15.64 -66.14 -75.71
CA THR A 152 -14.89 -67.40 -75.64
C THR A 152 -15.72 -68.67 -75.82
N HIS A 153 -17.03 -68.55 -76.06
CA HIS A 153 -17.96 -69.64 -76.37
C HIS A 153 -18.61 -69.43 -77.74
#